data_AF-A0A7Y1UP58-F1
#
_entry.id   AF-A0A7Y1UP58-F1
#
_cell.length_a   1.000
_cell.length_b   1.000
_cell.length_c   1.000
_cell.angle_alpha   90.00
_cell.angle_beta   90.00
_cell.angle_gamma   90.00
#
_symmetry.space_group_name_H-M   'P 1'
#
loop_
_entity.id
_entity.type
_entity.pdbx_description
1 polymer ?
#
loop_
_entity_poly.entity_id
_entity_poly.type
_entity_poly.pdbx_seq_one_letter_code
_entity_poly.pdbx_strand_id
1 'polypeptide(L)' 'MVFVWSDELALLLRDEGEATARQLSHWIASPVGYRLPDGADPVDFARRLLTAETAGQRRAS' A
#
# COMPACT_ATOMS: atom_id res chain seq x y z
N MET A 1 -11.61 9.30 11.88
CA MET A 1 -10.15 9.16 11.69
C MET A 1 -9.69 7.77 12.09
N VAL A 2 -9.29 6.97 11.10
CA VAL A 2 -8.84 5.58 11.25
C VAL A 2 -7.39 5.48 10.77
N PHE A 3 -6.61 4.62 11.43
CA PHE A 3 -5.29 4.22 10.97
C PHE A 3 -5.37 2.81 10.39
N VAL A 4 -4.62 2.58 9.31
CA VAL A 4 -4.49 1.28 8.65
C VAL A 4 -3.01 0.92 8.56
N TRP A 5 -2.69 -0.35 8.78
CA TRP A 5 -1.30 -0.80 8.66
C TRP A 5 -0.99 -1.24 7.24
N SER A 6 0.26 -1.01 6.81
CA SER A 6 0.67 -1.36 5.44
C SER A 6 0.62 -2.86 5.14
N ASP A 7 0.78 -3.72 6.14
CA ASP A 7 0.62 -5.18 5.98
C ASP A 7 -0.85 -5.56 5.76
N GLU A 8 -1.80 -4.91 6.43
CA GLU A 8 -3.23 -5.07 6.17
C GLU A 8 -3.58 -4.58 4.75
N LEU A 9 -3.05 -3.43 4.33
CA LEU A 9 -3.22 -2.93 2.96
C LEU A 9 -2.60 -3.86 1.91
N ALA A 10 -1.46 -4.47 2.23
CA ALA A 10 -0.82 -5.46 1.36
C ALA A 10 -1.69 -6.71 1.19
N LEU A 11 -2.33 -7.19 2.25
CA LEU A 11 -3.28 -8.30 2.15
C LEU A 11 -4.46 -7.96 1.25
N LEU A 12 -5.03 -6.75 1.41
CA LEU A 12 -6.11 -6.28 0.53
C LEU A 12 -5.69 -6.25 -0.94
N LEU A 13 -4.54 -5.65 -1.27
CA LEU A 13 -4.07 -5.59 -2.66
C LEU A 13 -3.75 -6.98 -3.24
N ARG A 14 -3.27 -7.90 -2.42
CA ARG A 14 -3.00 -9.27 -2.85
C ARG A 14 -4.30 -10.02 -3.15
N ASP A 15 -5.29 -9.89 -2.27
CA ASP A 15 -6.56 -10.60 -2.38
C ASP A 15 -7.39 -10.07 -3.58
N GLU A 16 -7.24 -8.79 -3.93
CA GLU A 16 -7.79 -8.18 -5.15
C GLU A 16 -6.96 -8.48 -6.43
N GLY A 17 -5.79 -9.12 -6.30
CA GLY A 17 -4.91 -9.42 -7.43
C GLY A 17 -4.18 -8.20 -8.04
N GLU A 18 -4.12 -7.09 -7.30
CA GLU A 18 -3.64 -5.78 -7.76
C GLU A 18 -2.11 -5.64 -7.66
N ALA A 19 -1.46 -6.45 -6.83
CA ALA A 19 -0.02 -6.35 -6.60
C ALA A 19 0.63 -7.72 -6.38
N THR A 20 1.88 -7.84 -6.83
CA THR A 20 2.69 -9.04 -6.61
C THR A 20 3.27 -9.08 -5.20
N ALA A 21 3.53 -10.28 -4.66
CA ALA A 21 4.19 -10.45 -3.36
C ALA A 21 5.53 -9.71 -3.25
N ARG A 22 6.26 -9.56 -4.37
CA ARG A 22 7.51 -8.79 -4.41
C ARG A 22 7.28 -7.30 -4.17
N GLN A 23 6.26 -6.72 -4.81
CA GLN A 23 5.91 -5.31 -4.64
C GLN A 23 5.43 -4.98 -3.22
N LEU A 24 4.84 -5.95 -2.54
CA LEU A 24 4.29 -5.81 -1.19
C LEU A 24 5.27 -6.22 -0.08
N SER A 25 6.43 -6.78 -0.44
CA SER A 25 7.35 -7.41 0.52
C SER A 25 7.85 -6.44 1.61
N HIS A 26 8.09 -5.17 1.26
CA HIS A 26 8.51 -4.15 2.22
C HIS A 26 7.40 -3.72 3.17
N TRP A 27 6.15 -3.63 2.69
CA TRP A 27 4.97 -3.30 3.51
C TRP A 27 4.68 -4.36 4.57
N ILE A 28 5.00 -5.63 4.27
CA ILE A 28 4.86 -6.75 5.21
C ILE A 28 6.09 -6.84 6.14
N ALA A 29 7.30 -6.66 5.61
CA ALA A 29 8.53 -6.81 6.38
C ALA A 29 8.76 -5.66 7.38
N SER A 30 8.28 -4.46 7.06
CA SER A 30 8.39 -3.28 7.93
C SER A 30 7.09 -2.49 7.92
N PRO A 31 6.06 -2.94 8.66
CA PRO A 31 4.75 -2.31 8.64
C PRO A 31 4.78 -0.85 9.09
N VAL A 32 4.12 0.02 8.34
CA VAL A 32 3.96 1.45 8.64
C VAL A 32 2.47 1.77 8.76
N GLY A 33 2.12 2.55 9.78
CA GLY A 33 0.75 3.03 9.97
C GLY A 33 0.46 4.24 9.08
N TYR A 34 -0.59 4.16 8.26
CA TYR A 34 -1.07 5.26 7.46
C TYR A 34 -2.37 5.81 8.01
N ARG A 35 -2.52 7.14 7.96
CA ARG A 35 -3.79 7.80 8.23
C ARG A 35 -4.70 7.62 7.02
N LEU A 36 -5.81 6.91 7.20
CA LEU A 36 -6.83 6.80 6.18
C LEU A 36 -7.73 8.05 6.21
N PRO A 37 -7.93 8.76 5.08
CA PRO A 37 -8.88 9.85 5.00
C PRO A 37 -10.32 9.35 5.26
N ASP A 38 -11.14 10.16 5.93
CA ASP A 38 -12.52 9.78 6.22
C ASP A 38 -13.30 9.57 4.90
N GLY A 39 -13.99 8.43 4.78
CA GLY A 39 -14.73 8.04 3.58
C GLY A 39 -13.87 7.53 2.42
N ALA A 40 -12.55 7.39 2.58
CA ALA A 40 -11.69 6.78 1.58
C ALA A 40 -11.82 5.25 1.57
N ASP A 41 -11.82 4.67 0.38
CA ASP A 41 -11.70 3.23 0.20
C ASP A 41 -10.25 2.77 0.48
N PRO A 42 -10.04 1.76 1.36
CA PRO A 42 -8.71 1.27 1.69
C PRO A 42 -7.93 0.69 0.51
N VAL A 43 -8.61 0.04 -0.46
CA VAL A 43 -7.97 -0.56 -1.63
C VAL A 43 -7.48 0.53 -2.57
N ASP A 44 -8.31 1.51 -2.88
CA ASP A 44 -7.91 2.65 -3.72
C ASP A 44 -6.80 3.48 -3.08
N PHE A 45 -6.84 3.62 -1.75
CA PHE A 45 -5.76 4.26 -1.00
C PHE A 45 -4.44 3.48 -1.14
N ALA A 46 -4.47 2.16 -0.95
CA ALA A 46 -3.31 1.29 -1.11
C ALA A 46 -2.74 1.31 -2.55
N ARG A 47 -3.61 1.24 -3.57
CA ARG A 47 -3.21 1.34 -4.98
C ARG A 47 -2.43 2.63 -5.27
N ARG A 48 -2.91 3.76 -4.75
CA ARG A 48 -2.26 5.06 -4.92
C ARG A 48 -0.90 5.13 -4.24
N LEU A 49 -0.79 4.61 -3.01
CA LEU A 49 0.49 4.54 -2.31
C LEU A 49 1.51 3.71 -3.08
N LEU A 50 1.13 2.50 -3.50
CA LEU A 50 2.03 1.60 -4.23
C LEU A 50 2.49 2.21 -5.57
N THR A 51 1.59 2.91 -6.27
CA THR A 51 1.90 3.62 -7.51
C THR A 51 2.90 4.74 -7.27
N ALA A 52 2.71 5.55 -6.22
CA ALA A 52 3.60 6.66 -5.88
C ALA A 52 5.01 6.16 -5.51
N GLU A 53 5.11 5.10 -4.73
CA GLU A 53 6.40 4.49 -4.36
C GLU A 53 7.14 3.93 -5.58
N THR A 54 6.43 3.21 -6.45
CA THR A 54 7.00 2.66 -7.68
C THR A 54 7.49 3.78 -8.62
N ALA A 55 6.75 4.88 -8.71
CA ALA A 55 7.17 6.04 -9.50
C ALA A 55 8.39 6.76 -8.90
N GLY A 56 8.48 6.84 -7.57
CA GLY A 56 9.65 7.37 -6.86
C GLY A 56 10.90 6.54 -7.09
N GLN A 57 10.78 5.21 -7.02
CA GLN A 57 11.90 4.29 -7.27
C GLN A 57 12.45 4.40 -8.69
N ARG A 58 11.59 4.55 -9.71
CA ARG A 58 12.03 4.73 -11.11
C ARG A 58 12.80 6.03 -11.35
N ARG A 59 12.59 7.08 -10.55
CA ARG A 59 13.31 8.36 -10.69
C ARG A 59 14.67 8.37 -9.99
N ALA A 60 14.87 7.47 -9.03
CA ALA A 60 16.14 7.33 -8.30
C ALA A 60 17.12 6.35 -8.97
N SER A 61 16.74 5.75 -10.09
CA SER A 61 17.51 4.74 -10.85
C SER A 61 18.10 5.32 -12.12
#